data_AF-A0A7S0TK89-F1
#
_entry.id   AF-A0A7S0TK89-F1
#
_cell.length_a   1.000
_cell.length_b   1.000
_cell.length_c   1.000
_cell.angle_alpha   90.00
_cell.angle_beta   90.00
_cell.angle_gamma   90.00
#
_symmetry.space_group_name_H-M   'P 1'
#
loop_
_entity.id
_entity.type
_entity.pdbx_description
1 polymer ?
#
loop_
_entity_poly.entity_id
_entity_poly.type
_entity_poly.pdbx_seq_one_letter_code
_entity_poly.pdbx_strand_id
1 'polypeptide(L)'
;FKHDNPHPYSHCGPIKSLRAAAATKLFTFAQVADLLDTCPVLPRAHMQPRVEVLITVIWRLFDWKGHVHLINLLVPSEQEAFYHRVGRENIWDETSAVNYYCLDLADDTGSRFVAQELVHLAATEPGNSLQDVRLECCDFDVPLSWWTSVPRRGVLTCYFTRDAAVNHRVSESGCYASRSTNPCFEVATPVSPSSQTGAQALAKPHHTPEWLRPFCHTGTSQPNGNKWIEQHRWRHIKMMLIERGLNERDCFDLMDQDKSHTLTPKEITKFLFRLGVFLTETQSDAFMSILDDKAGTTGSTFGHGVDHSEWTDFWDKYKFI
;
A
#
# COMPACT_ATOMS: atom_id res chain seq x y z
N PHE A 1 -38.40 -12.05 16.60
CA PHE A 1 -37.61 -11.00 15.94
C PHE A 1 -37.18 -11.49 14.57
N LYS A 2 -37.91 -11.12 13.51
CA LYS A 2 -37.44 -11.28 12.14
C LYS A 2 -36.45 -10.14 11.90
N HIS A 3 -35.17 -10.46 11.76
CA HIS A 3 -34.21 -9.46 11.27
C HIS A 3 -34.56 -9.20 9.81
N ASP A 4 -35.15 -8.03 9.55
CA ASP A 4 -35.14 -7.41 8.23
C ASP A 4 -33.68 -7.06 7.91
N ASN A 5 -32.90 -8.06 7.47
CA ASN A 5 -31.60 -7.80 6.89
C ASN A 5 -31.84 -7.08 5.56
N PRO A 6 -31.42 -5.80 5.41
CA PRO A 6 -31.59 -5.09 4.16
C PRO A 6 -30.96 -5.91 3.03
N HIS A 7 -31.71 -6.08 1.95
CA HIS A 7 -31.31 -6.90 0.82
C HIS A 7 -29.93 -6.42 0.33
N PRO A 8 -28.94 -7.31 0.11
CA PRO A 8 -27.55 -6.93 -0.21
C PRO A 8 -27.38 -6.12 -1.50
N TYR A 9 -28.46 -5.86 -2.25
CA TYR A 9 -28.47 -5.10 -3.50
C TYR A 9 -28.94 -3.64 -3.35
N SER A 10 -29.23 -3.15 -2.13
CA SER A 10 -29.62 -1.74 -1.93
C SER A 10 -28.52 -0.74 -2.37
N HIS A 11 -27.28 -1.19 -2.50
CA HIS A 11 -26.13 -0.38 -2.95
C HIS A 11 -25.97 -0.29 -4.48
N CYS A 12 -26.82 -0.92 -5.29
CA CYS A 12 -26.70 -0.86 -6.75
C CYS A 12 -27.06 0.52 -7.34
N GLY A 13 -27.88 1.32 -6.64
CA GLY A 13 -28.30 2.66 -7.09
C GLY A 13 -27.12 3.62 -7.30
N PRO A 14 -26.28 3.85 -6.25
CA PRO A 14 -25.11 4.72 -6.36
C PRO A 14 -24.13 4.34 -7.47
N ILE A 15 -23.82 3.05 -7.64
CA ILE A 15 -22.87 2.59 -8.68
C ILE A 15 -23.43 2.79 -10.08
N LYS A 16 -24.73 2.58 -10.29
CA LYS A 16 -25.37 2.83 -11.60
C LYS A 16 -25.28 4.31 -11.98
N SER A 17 -25.53 5.21 -11.02
CA SER A 17 -25.38 6.66 -11.22
C SER A 17 -23.93 7.04 -11.47
N LEU A 18 -22.97 6.44 -10.76
CA LEU A 18 -21.54 6.66 -10.98
C LEU A 18 -21.11 6.22 -12.38
N ARG A 19 -21.58 5.07 -12.88
CA ARG A 19 -21.30 4.61 -14.26
C ARG A 19 -21.85 5.58 -15.31
N ALA A 20 -23.05 6.12 -15.11
CA ALA A 20 -23.61 7.14 -15.99
C ALA A 20 -22.78 8.43 -15.96
N ALA A 21 -22.30 8.85 -14.79
CA ALA A 21 -21.39 9.99 -14.67
C ALA A 21 -20.04 9.72 -15.35
N ALA A 22 -19.44 8.55 -15.13
CA ALA A 22 -18.18 8.14 -15.73
C ALA A 22 -18.27 8.01 -17.25
N ALA A 23 -19.45 7.80 -17.83
CA ALA A 23 -19.61 7.84 -19.28
C ALA A 23 -19.31 9.23 -19.88
N THR A 24 -19.47 10.31 -19.11
CA THR A 24 -19.41 11.70 -19.62
C THR A 24 -18.41 12.61 -18.89
N LYS A 25 -17.91 12.20 -17.73
CA LYS A 25 -17.08 13.05 -16.85
C LYS A 25 -15.75 12.39 -16.52
N LEU A 26 -14.73 13.24 -16.35
CA LEU A 26 -13.47 12.88 -15.71
C LEU A 26 -13.57 13.13 -14.21
N PHE A 27 -12.80 12.37 -13.44
CA PHE A 27 -12.72 12.48 -11.99
C PHE A 27 -11.32 12.89 -11.57
N THR A 28 -11.24 13.73 -10.55
CA THR A 28 -9.97 13.96 -9.85
C THR A 28 -9.70 12.84 -8.87
N PHE A 29 -8.44 12.66 -8.50
CA PHE A 29 -8.05 11.71 -7.45
C PHE A 29 -8.85 11.93 -6.15
N ALA A 30 -8.95 13.18 -5.69
CA ALA A 30 -9.63 13.52 -4.44
C ALA A 30 -11.12 13.13 -4.47
N GLN A 31 -11.81 13.36 -5.60
CA GLN A 31 -13.20 12.94 -5.76
C GLN A 31 -13.36 11.43 -5.62
N VAL A 32 -12.42 10.64 -6.17
CA VAL A 32 -12.49 9.18 -6.07
C VAL A 32 -12.15 8.69 -4.67
N ALA A 33 -11.15 9.30 -4.01
CA ALA A 33 -10.84 9.00 -2.62
C ALA A 33 -12.05 9.25 -1.71
N ASP A 34 -12.70 10.41 -1.82
CA ASP A 34 -13.92 10.74 -1.06
C ASP A 34 -15.04 9.70 -1.32
N LEU A 35 -15.21 9.25 -2.57
CA LEU A 35 -16.18 8.20 -2.91
C LEU A 35 -15.83 6.85 -2.26
N LEU A 36 -14.56 6.46 -2.24
CA LEU A 36 -14.10 5.23 -1.62
C LEU A 36 -14.29 5.23 -0.11
N ASP A 37 -14.16 6.38 0.55
CA ASP A 37 -14.35 6.55 2.00
C ASP A 37 -15.83 6.44 2.41
N THR A 38 -16.76 6.81 1.52
CA THR A 38 -18.20 6.63 1.77
C THR A 38 -18.68 5.18 1.61
N CYS A 39 -17.84 4.31 1.04
CA CYS A 39 -18.19 2.92 0.75
C CYS A 39 -17.68 1.97 1.85
N PRO A 40 -18.53 1.09 2.41
CA PRO A 40 -18.10 0.15 3.43
C PRO A 40 -17.13 -0.89 2.86
N VAL A 41 -16.14 -1.30 3.67
CA VAL A 41 -15.27 -2.45 3.39
C VAL A 41 -16.04 -3.73 3.69
N LEU A 42 -16.23 -4.58 2.68
CA LEU A 42 -16.98 -5.83 2.78
C LEU A 42 -16.07 -7.03 2.40
N PRO A 43 -15.34 -7.63 3.36
CA PRO A 43 -14.23 -8.53 3.07
C PRO A 43 -14.59 -9.85 2.37
N ARG A 44 -15.88 -10.21 2.23
CA ARG A 44 -16.33 -11.49 1.65
C ARG A 44 -17.67 -11.41 0.91
N ALA A 45 -18.03 -10.23 0.42
CA ALA A 45 -19.24 -10.08 -0.37
C ALA A 45 -18.98 -10.47 -1.84
N HIS A 46 -19.99 -11.05 -2.50
CA HIS A 46 -20.01 -11.25 -3.95
C HIS A 46 -19.82 -9.93 -4.74
N MET A 47 -20.03 -8.80 -4.07
CA MET A 47 -19.88 -7.46 -4.59
C MET A 47 -19.12 -6.62 -3.55
N GLN A 48 -17.93 -6.13 -3.92
CA GLN A 48 -17.13 -5.20 -3.12
C GLN A 48 -17.34 -3.78 -3.65
N PRO A 49 -18.12 -2.91 -2.96
CA PRO A 49 -18.52 -1.61 -3.50
C PRO A 49 -17.34 -0.71 -3.86
N ARG A 50 -16.27 -0.72 -3.04
CA ARG A 50 -15.05 0.07 -3.26
C ARG A 50 -14.34 -0.33 -4.56
N VAL A 51 -14.26 -1.63 -4.82
CA VAL A 51 -13.72 -2.18 -6.08
C VAL A 51 -14.58 -1.80 -7.28
N GLU A 52 -15.92 -1.85 -7.16
CA GLU A 52 -16.84 -1.42 -8.22
C GLU A 52 -16.72 0.08 -8.54
N VAL A 53 -16.59 0.91 -7.50
CA VAL A 53 -16.32 2.35 -7.66
C VAL A 53 -15.03 2.54 -8.44
N LEU A 54 -13.94 1.90 -8.01
CA LEU A 54 -12.63 2.08 -8.64
C LEU A 54 -12.62 1.62 -10.10
N ILE A 55 -13.14 0.42 -10.40
CA ILE A 55 -13.23 -0.09 -11.79
C ILE A 55 -14.05 0.84 -12.68
N THR A 56 -15.11 1.45 -12.13
CA THR A 56 -15.97 2.38 -12.89
C THR A 56 -15.23 3.66 -13.28
N VAL A 57 -14.33 4.15 -12.42
CA VAL A 57 -13.73 5.48 -12.58
C VAL A 57 -12.25 5.47 -12.97
N ILE A 58 -11.53 4.35 -12.85
CA ILE A 58 -10.07 4.30 -13.04
C ILE A 58 -9.64 4.81 -14.42
N TRP A 59 -10.36 4.45 -15.48
CA TRP A 59 -10.10 4.91 -16.85
C TRP A 59 -10.59 6.33 -17.14
N ARG A 60 -11.18 6.99 -16.14
CA ARG A 60 -11.71 8.35 -16.19
C ARG A 60 -11.00 9.26 -15.22
N LEU A 61 -9.87 8.84 -14.66
CA LEU A 61 -9.04 9.68 -13.81
C LEU A 61 -8.30 10.70 -14.65
N PHE A 62 -8.41 11.97 -14.25
CA PHE A 62 -7.65 13.06 -14.84
C PHE A 62 -6.16 12.96 -14.49
N ASP A 63 -5.85 12.45 -13.30
CA ASP A 63 -4.48 12.25 -12.81
C ASP A 63 -4.13 10.76 -12.79
N TRP A 64 -3.50 10.31 -13.87
CA TRP A 64 -3.15 8.91 -14.08
C TRP A 64 -2.13 8.37 -13.07
N LYS A 65 -1.25 9.23 -12.51
CA LYS A 65 -0.31 8.86 -11.44
C LYS A 65 -1.02 8.56 -10.11
N GLY A 66 -2.28 8.96 -10.00
CA GLY A 66 -3.14 8.67 -8.87
C GLY A 66 -3.57 7.21 -8.76
N HIS A 67 -3.39 6.39 -9.80
CA HIS A 67 -3.89 5.01 -9.82
C HIS A 67 -3.35 4.17 -8.67
N VAL A 68 -2.03 4.11 -8.52
CA VAL A 68 -1.37 3.34 -7.45
C VAL A 68 -1.84 3.81 -6.07
N HIS A 69 -1.99 5.12 -5.89
CA HIS A 69 -2.46 5.70 -4.63
C HIS A 69 -3.91 5.30 -4.32
N LEU A 70 -4.82 5.30 -5.30
CA LEU A 70 -6.21 4.89 -5.09
C LEU A 70 -6.33 3.39 -4.79
N ILE A 71 -5.52 2.56 -5.44
CA ILE A 71 -5.50 1.13 -5.18
C ILE A 71 -5.00 0.86 -3.77
N ASN A 72 -4.00 1.61 -3.30
CA ASN A 72 -3.51 1.51 -1.92
C ASN A 72 -4.53 1.95 -0.87
N LEU A 73 -5.64 2.61 -1.24
CA LEU A 73 -6.77 2.87 -0.32
C LEU A 73 -7.64 1.63 -0.11
N LEU A 74 -7.59 0.64 -1.01
CA LEU A 74 -8.28 -0.63 -0.88
C LEU A 74 -7.54 -1.53 0.11
N VAL A 75 -8.28 -2.36 0.86
CA VAL A 75 -7.65 -3.41 1.67
C VAL A 75 -7.06 -4.51 0.77
N PRO A 76 -6.08 -5.31 1.21
CA PRO A 76 -5.43 -6.33 0.37
C PRO A 76 -6.40 -7.25 -0.38
N SER A 77 -7.45 -7.75 0.29
CA SER A 77 -8.47 -8.57 -0.37
C SER A 77 -9.28 -7.84 -1.46
N GLU A 78 -9.46 -6.52 -1.35
CA GLU A 78 -10.08 -5.67 -2.37
C GLU A 78 -9.10 -5.37 -3.51
N GLN A 79 -7.81 -5.18 -3.20
CA GLN A 79 -6.75 -5.00 -4.20
C GLN A 79 -6.64 -6.23 -5.11
N GLU A 80 -6.61 -7.43 -4.54
CA GLU A 80 -6.58 -8.68 -5.31
C GLU A 80 -7.81 -8.83 -6.21
N ALA A 81 -9.00 -8.54 -5.68
CA ALA A 81 -10.23 -8.58 -6.47
C ALA A 81 -10.25 -7.53 -7.59
N PHE A 82 -9.69 -6.34 -7.34
CA PHE A 82 -9.50 -5.31 -8.36
C PHE A 82 -8.54 -5.78 -9.46
N TYR A 83 -7.36 -6.28 -9.09
CA TYR A 83 -6.36 -6.77 -10.02
C TYR A 83 -6.85 -7.97 -10.84
N HIS A 84 -7.56 -8.91 -10.23
CA HIS A 84 -8.17 -10.03 -10.94
C HIS A 84 -9.16 -9.57 -12.02
N ARG A 85 -9.85 -8.44 -11.81
CA ARG A 85 -10.86 -7.93 -12.75
C ARG A 85 -10.29 -7.02 -13.84
N VAL A 86 -9.25 -6.27 -13.53
CA VAL A 86 -8.67 -5.30 -14.46
C VAL A 86 -7.41 -5.83 -15.15
N GLY A 87 -6.71 -6.79 -14.55
CA GLY A 87 -5.35 -7.20 -14.95
C GLY A 87 -4.31 -6.27 -14.34
N ARG A 88 -3.27 -6.83 -13.71
CA ARG A 88 -2.19 -6.02 -13.10
C ARG A 88 -1.40 -5.25 -14.16
N GLU A 89 -1.18 -5.87 -15.31
CA GLU A 89 -0.47 -5.30 -16.46
C GLU A 89 -1.14 -4.04 -17.01
N ASN A 90 -2.47 -3.92 -16.88
CA ASN A 90 -3.21 -2.76 -17.37
C ASN A 90 -3.10 -1.55 -16.44
N ILE A 91 -2.72 -1.77 -15.19
CA ILE A 91 -2.67 -0.74 -14.14
C ILE A 91 -1.23 -0.43 -13.72
N TRP A 92 -0.29 -1.31 -14.05
CA TRP A 92 1.11 -1.09 -13.79
C TRP A 92 1.63 0.12 -14.54
N ASP A 93 2.42 0.92 -13.85
CA ASP A 93 3.02 2.15 -14.35
C ASP A 93 4.48 2.20 -13.91
N GLU A 94 5.39 2.20 -14.89
CA GLU A 94 6.82 2.33 -14.64
C GLU A 94 7.14 3.58 -13.82
N THR A 95 6.41 4.68 -14.03
CA THR A 95 6.71 5.95 -13.37
C THR A 95 6.37 5.89 -11.89
N SER A 96 5.41 5.05 -11.52
CA SER A 96 4.96 4.79 -10.15
C SER A 96 5.51 3.48 -9.58
N ALA A 97 6.58 2.92 -10.17
CA ALA A 97 7.12 1.61 -9.80
C ALA A 97 7.65 1.52 -8.36
N VAL A 98 7.98 2.63 -7.68
CA VAL A 98 8.46 2.62 -6.28
C VAL A 98 7.35 2.16 -5.35
N ASN A 99 7.38 0.89 -4.95
CA ASN A 99 6.38 0.29 -4.06
C ASN A 99 6.87 -1.03 -3.45
N TYR A 100 6.09 -1.57 -2.52
CA TYR A 100 6.13 -2.98 -2.13
C TYR A 100 5.29 -3.81 -3.11
N TYR A 101 5.83 -4.96 -3.53
CA TYR A 101 5.17 -5.90 -4.42
C TYR A 101 5.06 -7.27 -3.75
N CYS A 102 3.87 -7.86 -3.86
CA CYS A 102 3.60 -9.27 -3.58
C CYS A 102 2.90 -9.83 -4.83
N LEU A 103 3.63 -10.68 -5.57
CA LEU A 103 3.26 -11.12 -6.92
C LEU A 103 3.18 -12.65 -6.94
N ASP A 104 1.98 -13.18 -7.18
CA ASP A 104 1.79 -14.61 -7.41
C ASP A 104 2.13 -14.95 -8.87
N LEU A 105 3.31 -15.54 -9.08
CA LEU A 105 3.80 -15.85 -10.41
C LEU A 105 3.12 -17.08 -11.02
N ALA A 106 2.40 -17.89 -10.25
CA ALA A 106 1.74 -19.09 -10.75
C ALA A 106 0.43 -18.73 -11.47
N ASP A 107 -0.43 -18.01 -10.76
CA ASP A 107 -1.84 -17.88 -11.14
C ASP A 107 -2.11 -16.64 -12.01
N ASP A 108 -1.23 -15.65 -11.99
CA ASP A 108 -1.46 -14.36 -12.63
C ASP A 108 -0.39 -14.02 -13.68
N THR A 109 -0.80 -13.98 -14.95
CA THR A 109 0.03 -13.50 -16.07
C THR A 109 0.47 -12.05 -15.85
N GLY A 110 -0.38 -11.23 -15.24
CA GLY A 110 -0.09 -9.84 -14.91
C GLY A 110 1.00 -9.72 -13.86
N SER A 111 0.98 -10.56 -12.82
CA SER A 111 2.05 -10.63 -11.82
C SER A 111 3.41 -10.98 -12.44
N ARG A 112 3.44 -11.91 -13.41
CA ARG A 112 4.68 -12.22 -14.14
C ARG A 112 5.14 -11.06 -15.01
N PHE A 113 4.21 -10.37 -15.67
CA PHE A 113 4.53 -9.16 -16.43
C PHE A 113 5.16 -8.10 -15.53
N VAL A 114 4.51 -7.76 -14.41
CA VAL A 114 5.03 -6.78 -13.45
C VAL A 114 6.40 -7.20 -12.91
N ALA A 115 6.58 -8.47 -12.53
CA ALA A 115 7.87 -8.97 -12.08
C ALA A 115 8.96 -8.80 -13.15
N GLN A 116 8.64 -9.08 -14.42
CA GLN A 116 9.55 -8.94 -15.55
C GLN A 116 9.97 -7.48 -15.75
N GLU A 117 9.01 -6.55 -15.71
CA GLU A 117 9.28 -5.13 -15.85
C GLU A 117 10.11 -4.57 -14.68
N LEU A 118 9.85 -5.02 -13.45
CA LEU A 118 10.66 -4.63 -12.29
C LEU A 118 12.12 -5.07 -12.42
N VAL A 119 12.35 -6.28 -12.96
CA VAL A 119 13.71 -6.77 -13.26
C VAL A 119 14.35 -5.93 -14.37
N HIS A 120 13.59 -5.55 -15.40
CA HIS A 120 14.09 -4.68 -16.47
C HIS A 120 14.48 -3.29 -15.97
N LEU A 121 13.64 -2.67 -15.14
CA LEU A 121 13.94 -1.38 -14.52
C LEU A 121 15.18 -1.50 -13.61
N ALA A 122 15.26 -2.53 -12.78
CA ALA A 122 16.39 -2.71 -11.86
C ALA A 122 17.75 -2.89 -12.57
N ALA A 123 17.77 -3.48 -13.78
CA ALA A 123 19.01 -3.63 -14.53
C ALA A 123 19.33 -2.46 -15.46
N THR A 124 18.39 -1.53 -15.70
CA THR A 124 18.61 -0.34 -16.54
C THR A 124 18.83 0.93 -15.72
N GLU A 125 18.18 1.04 -14.58
CA GLU A 125 18.33 2.16 -13.67
C GLU A 125 19.60 1.98 -12.81
N PRO A 126 20.33 3.07 -12.52
CA PRO A 126 21.44 3.01 -11.60
C PRO A 126 20.96 2.69 -10.17
N GLY A 127 21.82 2.05 -9.39
CA GLY A 127 21.58 1.74 -7.97
C GLY A 127 21.14 0.30 -7.73
N ASN A 128 20.78 0.01 -6.48
CA ASN A 128 20.20 -1.28 -6.09
C ASN A 128 18.69 -1.14 -5.89
N SER A 129 17.96 -1.11 -7.01
CA SER A 129 16.53 -0.79 -7.03
C SER A 129 15.66 -1.89 -6.43
N LEU A 130 16.02 -3.18 -6.63
CA LEU A 130 15.28 -4.31 -6.06
C LEU A 130 15.88 -4.70 -4.70
N GLN A 131 15.09 -4.55 -3.64
CA GLN A 131 15.51 -4.84 -2.27
C GLN A 131 14.60 -5.87 -1.60
N ASP A 132 15.18 -6.64 -0.67
CA ASP A 132 14.49 -7.66 0.14
C ASP A 132 13.66 -8.61 -0.76
N VAL A 133 14.30 -9.08 -1.83
CA VAL A 133 13.67 -9.98 -2.79
C VAL A 133 13.55 -11.37 -2.17
N ARG A 134 12.32 -11.88 -2.12
CA ARG A 134 12.03 -13.23 -1.66
C ARG A 134 11.18 -13.98 -2.65
N LEU A 135 11.49 -15.25 -2.86
CA LEU A 135 10.70 -16.18 -3.63
C LEU A 135 10.27 -17.31 -2.70
N GLU A 136 8.96 -17.54 -2.56
CA GLU A 136 8.41 -18.54 -1.63
C GLU A 136 8.92 -18.34 -0.19
N CYS A 137 8.95 -17.08 0.26
CA CYS A 137 9.46 -16.66 1.57
C CYS A 137 10.96 -16.90 1.81
N CYS A 138 11.71 -17.33 0.80
CA CYS A 138 13.15 -17.51 0.88
C CYS A 138 13.85 -16.28 0.30
N ASP A 139 14.83 -15.74 1.02
CA ASP A 139 15.69 -14.67 0.50
C ASP A 139 16.38 -15.16 -0.78
N PHE A 140 16.39 -14.30 -1.80
CA PHE A 140 16.75 -14.70 -3.15
C PHE A 140 17.44 -13.55 -3.91
N ASP A 141 18.62 -13.83 -4.46
CA ASP A 141 19.28 -12.91 -5.38
C ASP A 141 18.72 -13.09 -6.78
N VAL A 142 18.28 -12.00 -7.41
CA VAL A 142 17.69 -12.03 -8.76
C VAL A 142 18.76 -12.42 -9.79
N PRO A 143 18.63 -13.57 -10.47
CA PRO A 143 19.63 -13.99 -11.45
C PRO A 143 19.44 -13.21 -12.75
N LEU A 144 20.54 -12.97 -13.46
CA LEU A 144 20.53 -12.27 -14.77
C LEU A 144 19.59 -12.92 -15.79
N SER A 145 19.34 -14.24 -15.70
CA SER A 145 18.42 -14.94 -16.59
C SER A 145 16.97 -14.45 -16.48
N TRP A 146 16.56 -13.85 -15.35
CA TRP A 146 15.22 -13.27 -15.21
C TRP A 146 15.00 -12.07 -16.11
N TRP A 147 16.06 -11.49 -16.71
CA TRP A 147 15.93 -10.50 -17.77
C TRP A 147 15.15 -11.02 -18.98
N THR A 148 15.23 -12.32 -19.28
CA THR A 148 14.51 -12.92 -20.40
C THR A 148 13.21 -13.57 -19.97
N SER A 149 13.20 -14.21 -18.81
CA SER A 149 12.00 -14.86 -18.27
C SER A 149 12.09 -14.97 -16.76
N VAL A 150 11.15 -14.33 -16.06
CA VAL A 150 10.87 -14.62 -14.65
C VAL A 150 10.30 -16.04 -14.47
N PRO A 151 10.35 -16.61 -13.24
CA PRO A 151 9.77 -17.91 -12.95
C PRO A 151 8.28 -17.94 -13.25
N ARG A 152 7.78 -19.13 -13.59
CA ARG A 152 6.35 -19.35 -13.87
C ARG A 152 5.51 -19.70 -12.65
N ARG A 153 6.14 -19.78 -11.46
CA ARG A 153 5.54 -20.24 -10.21
C ARG A 153 6.23 -19.59 -9.01
N GLY A 154 5.54 -19.63 -7.89
CA GLY A 154 6.00 -19.09 -6.61
C GLY A 154 5.45 -17.70 -6.35
N VAL A 155 5.49 -17.27 -5.09
CA VAL A 155 5.13 -15.91 -4.69
C VAL A 155 6.41 -15.10 -4.55
N LEU A 156 6.54 -14.08 -5.39
CA LEU A 156 7.64 -13.12 -5.35
C LEU A 156 7.23 -11.92 -4.49
N THR A 157 8.00 -11.62 -3.44
CA THR A 157 7.85 -10.37 -2.70
C THR A 157 9.12 -9.54 -2.82
N CYS A 158 9.00 -8.24 -3.06
CA CYS A 158 10.14 -7.35 -3.09
C CYS A 158 9.73 -5.90 -2.83
N TYR A 159 10.72 -5.07 -2.51
CA TYR A 159 10.58 -3.61 -2.55
C TYR A 159 11.32 -3.10 -3.77
N PHE A 160 10.63 -2.31 -4.58
CA PHE A 160 11.28 -1.55 -5.65
C PHE A 160 11.53 -0.12 -5.16
N THR A 161 12.77 0.31 -5.27
CA THR A 161 13.27 1.61 -4.90
C THR A 161 13.95 2.25 -6.09
N ARG A 162 14.17 3.56 -6.02
CA ARG A 162 14.86 4.32 -7.04
C ARG A 162 15.78 5.32 -6.40
N ASP A 163 16.89 5.58 -7.08
CA ASP A 163 17.74 6.70 -6.74
C ASP A 163 16.98 8.02 -6.87
N ALA A 164 17.32 8.99 -6.00
CA ALA A 164 16.71 10.31 -5.96
C ALA A 164 16.68 11.00 -7.33
N ALA A 165 17.79 10.89 -8.07
CA ALA A 165 17.93 11.46 -9.40
C ALA A 165 17.04 10.77 -10.45
N VAL A 166 16.83 9.45 -10.32
CA VAL A 166 15.90 8.71 -11.19
C VAL A 166 14.47 9.15 -10.88
N ASN A 167 14.08 9.20 -9.61
CA ASN A 167 12.75 9.66 -9.18
C ASN A 167 12.44 11.07 -9.66
N HIS A 168 13.40 11.99 -9.57
CA HIS A 168 13.24 13.35 -10.09
C HIS A 168 12.97 13.35 -11.59
N ARG A 169 13.82 12.68 -12.39
CA ARG A 169 13.65 12.60 -13.85
C ARG A 169 12.32 11.97 -14.27
N VAL A 170 11.94 10.87 -13.61
CA VAL A 170 10.67 10.17 -13.85
C VAL A 170 9.48 11.07 -13.50
N SER A 171 9.56 11.81 -12.40
CA SER A 171 8.52 12.76 -11.99
C SER A 171 8.33 13.88 -13.02
N GLU A 172 9.42 14.47 -13.50
CA GLU A 172 9.40 15.53 -14.53
C GLU A 172 8.86 15.03 -15.87
N SER A 173 9.27 13.83 -16.29
CA SER A 173 8.93 13.25 -17.59
C SER A 173 7.48 12.75 -17.66
N GLY A 174 6.96 12.23 -16.54
CA GLY A 174 5.59 11.69 -16.47
C GLY A 174 4.50 12.72 -16.12
N CYS A 175 4.84 13.94 -15.69
CA CYS A 175 3.82 14.94 -15.38
C CYS A 175 3.21 15.47 -16.69
N TYR A 176 1.94 15.18 -16.96
CA TYR A 176 1.19 15.69 -18.12
C TYR A 176 1.26 17.23 -18.21
N ALA A 177 1.43 17.92 -17.07
CA ALA A 177 1.61 19.36 -16.97
C ALA A 177 2.94 19.91 -17.54
N SER A 178 3.98 19.09 -17.73
CA SER A 178 5.26 19.56 -18.31
C SER A 178 5.20 19.71 -19.83
N ARG A 179 4.22 19.10 -20.49
CA ARG A 179 3.89 19.35 -21.90
C ARG A 179 2.90 20.50 -21.98
N SER A 180 3.41 21.72 -21.77
CA SER A 180 2.62 22.93 -21.95
C SER A 180 2.04 22.97 -23.36
N THR A 181 0.78 23.42 -23.46
CA THR A 181 -0.09 23.49 -24.65
C THR A 181 -0.93 22.24 -24.96
N ASN A 182 -2.04 22.03 -24.23
CA ASN A 182 -3.30 21.81 -24.94
C ASN A 182 -4.56 22.12 -24.09
N PRO A 183 -5.61 22.65 -24.75
CA PRO A 183 -6.91 23.01 -24.18
C PRO A 183 -7.89 21.81 -24.24
N CYS A 184 -9.09 21.98 -23.66
CA CYS A 184 -10.29 21.16 -23.91
C CYS A 184 -10.52 19.91 -23.03
N PHE A 185 -10.52 20.04 -21.71
CA PHE A 185 -11.41 19.20 -20.90
C PHE A 185 -12.14 20.06 -19.87
N GLU A 186 -13.47 20.09 -19.97
CA GLU A 186 -14.33 20.58 -18.89
C GLU A 186 -14.21 19.60 -17.74
N VAL A 187 -13.35 19.91 -16.77
CA VAL A 187 -13.37 19.25 -15.46
C VAL A 187 -14.77 19.45 -14.91
N ALA A 188 -15.44 18.36 -14.54
CA ALA A 188 -16.75 18.45 -13.91
C ALA A 188 -16.62 19.36 -12.68
N THR A 189 -17.12 20.59 -12.81
CA THR A 189 -17.13 21.53 -11.70
C THR A 189 -17.96 20.89 -10.61
N PRO A 190 -17.41 20.69 -9.41
CA PRO A 190 -18.24 20.29 -8.29
C PRO A 190 -19.35 21.33 -8.18
N VAL A 191 -20.59 20.86 -8.18
CA VAL A 191 -21.78 21.71 -8.01
C VAL A 191 -21.74 22.21 -6.58
N SER A 192 -20.93 23.24 -6.32
CA SER A 192 -20.86 23.89 -5.03
C SER A 192 -21.92 24.98 -4.94
N PRO A 193 -22.72 25.01 -3.87
CA PRO A 193 -23.64 26.10 -3.60
C PRO A 193 -22.83 27.37 -3.27
N SER A 194 -23.05 28.41 -4.06
CA SER A 194 -22.85 29.85 -3.79
C SER A 194 -21.66 30.31 -2.91
N SER A 195 -20.77 31.06 -3.58
CA SER A 195 -19.97 32.20 -3.09
C SER A 195 -18.98 31.96 -1.94
N GLN A 196 -17.73 31.63 -2.29
CA GLN A 196 -16.55 32.14 -1.59
C GLN A 196 -15.51 32.65 -2.58
N THR A 197 -15.14 33.91 -2.39
CA THR A 197 -14.17 34.70 -3.13
C THR A 197 -12.74 34.23 -2.88
N GLY A 198 -12.05 33.81 -3.95
CA GLY A 198 -10.72 34.29 -4.30
C GLY A 198 -9.57 34.11 -3.30
N ALA A 199 -9.22 32.86 -3.00
CA ALA A 199 -7.83 32.49 -2.76
C ALA A 199 -7.55 31.26 -3.64
N GLN A 200 -6.48 31.32 -4.45
CA GLN A 200 -6.01 30.17 -5.20
C GLN A 200 -5.84 29.01 -4.23
N ALA A 201 -6.76 28.05 -4.29
CA ALA A 201 -6.61 26.77 -3.62
C ALA A 201 -5.41 26.10 -4.29
N LEU A 202 -4.23 26.38 -3.76
CA LEU A 202 -3.02 25.61 -3.99
C LEU A 202 -3.46 24.15 -3.88
N ALA A 203 -3.38 23.41 -4.98
CA ALA A 203 -3.85 22.04 -5.07
C ALA A 203 -3.37 21.32 -3.80
N LYS A 204 -4.32 20.76 -3.02
CA LYS A 204 -3.99 20.02 -1.80
C LYS A 204 -2.86 19.06 -2.20
N PRO A 205 -1.68 19.15 -1.56
CA PRO A 205 -0.53 18.36 -1.98
C PRO A 205 -0.95 16.89 -2.01
N HIS A 206 -0.50 16.20 -3.06
CA HIS A 206 -0.76 14.79 -3.37
C HIS A 206 -0.97 13.97 -2.09
N HIS A 207 -2.02 13.14 -2.07
CA HIS A 207 -2.41 12.26 -0.96
C HIS A 207 -1.39 11.14 -0.72
N THR A 208 -0.12 11.49 -0.51
CA THR A 208 0.85 10.63 0.13
C THR A 208 0.37 10.41 1.56
N PRO A 209 0.23 9.14 2.00
CA PRO A 209 -0.14 8.81 3.37
C PRO A 209 0.72 9.59 4.36
N GLU A 210 0.13 10.09 5.45
CA GLU A 210 0.84 11.01 6.36
C GLU A 210 2.14 10.41 6.88
N TRP A 211 2.15 9.09 7.10
CA TRP A 211 3.33 8.38 7.55
C TRP A 211 4.46 8.29 6.53
N LEU A 212 4.14 8.35 5.24
CA LEU A 212 5.10 8.23 4.16
C LEU A 212 5.71 9.59 3.80
N ARG A 213 5.01 10.69 4.08
CA ARG A 213 5.45 12.07 3.80
C ARG A 213 6.87 12.40 4.29
N PRO A 214 7.33 11.97 5.49
CA PRO A 214 8.70 12.23 5.95
C PRO A 214 9.79 11.60 5.08
N PHE A 215 9.44 10.64 4.23
CA PHE A 215 10.37 9.93 3.34
C PHE A 215 10.32 10.45 1.90
N CYS A 216 9.34 11.28 1.56
CA CYS A 216 9.20 11.87 0.24
C CYS A 216 10.02 13.16 0.14
N HIS A 217 10.64 13.41 -1.01
CA HIS A 217 11.27 14.71 -1.27
C HIS A 217 10.21 15.75 -1.58
N THR A 218 10.50 17.02 -1.24
CA THR A 218 9.62 18.16 -1.50
C THR A 218 9.21 18.17 -2.98
N GLY A 219 7.92 17.99 -3.27
CA GLY A 219 7.39 17.98 -4.64
C GLY A 219 7.31 16.61 -5.32
N THR A 220 7.70 15.52 -4.65
CA THR A 220 7.51 14.15 -5.14
C THR A 220 6.57 13.38 -4.22
N SER A 221 5.70 12.55 -4.78
CA SER A 221 4.86 11.60 -4.02
C SER A 221 5.58 10.29 -3.69
N GLN A 222 6.81 10.11 -4.20
CA GLN A 222 7.57 8.88 -4.05
C GLN A 222 8.56 8.97 -2.89
N PRO A 223 8.65 7.92 -2.05
CA PRO A 223 9.61 7.89 -0.97
C PRO A 223 11.03 7.65 -1.51
N ASN A 224 12.03 8.11 -0.76
CA ASN A 224 13.45 7.93 -1.06
C ASN A 224 14.16 7.22 0.10
N GLY A 225 15.17 6.41 -0.24
CA GLY A 225 15.98 5.63 0.68
C GLY A 225 15.28 4.39 1.21
N ASN A 226 15.88 3.75 2.21
CA ASN A 226 15.40 2.45 2.72
C ASN A 226 14.57 2.57 4.00
N LYS A 227 14.57 3.74 4.66
CA LYS A 227 13.88 3.91 5.96
C LYS A 227 12.36 3.71 5.86
N TRP A 228 11.76 4.07 4.73
CA TRP A 228 10.33 3.84 4.51
C TRP A 228 10.00 2.35 4.34
N ILE A 229 10.94 1.53 3.83
CA ILE A 229 10.78 0.07 3.66
C ILE A 229 10.60 -0.58 5.03
N GLU A 230 11.46 -0.22 5.99
CA GLU A 230 11.36 -0.68 7.37
C GLU A 230 10.02 -0.28 7.99
N GLN A 231 9.66 1.00 7.89
CA GLN A 231 8.37 1.48 8.39
C GLN A 231 7.17 0.79 7.73
N HIS A 232 7.21 0.56 6.42
CA HIS A 232 6.18 -0.15 5.69
C HIS A 232 6.07 -1.60 6.16
N ARG A 233 7.20 -2.28 6.38
CA ARG A 233 7.23 -3.66 6.88
C ARG A 233 6.48 -3.79 8.20
N TRP A 234 6.72 -2.88 9.14
CA TRP A 234 6.07 -2.91 10.45
C TRP A 234 4.57 -2.64 10.38
N ARG A 235 4.17 -1.68 9.53
CA ARG A 235 2.76 -1.45 9.21
C ARG A 235 2.12 -2.70 8.63
N HIS A 236 2.76 -3.32 7.64
CA HIS A 236 2.25 -4.52 6.99
C HIS A 236 2.04 -5.68 7.99
N ILE A 237 3.00 -5.92 8.89
CA ILE A 237 2.84 -6.91 9.97
C ILE A 237 1.59 -6.62 10.80
N LYS A 238 1.40 -5.37 11.24
CA LYS A 238 0.21 -4.98 12.00
C LYS A 238 -1.08 -5.22 11.20
N MET A 239 -1.07 -4.90 9.92
CA MET A 239 -2.22 -5.15 9.03
C MET A 239 -2.57 -6.64 8.97
N MET A 240 -1.56 -7.51 8.82
CA MET A 240 -1.77 -8.97 8.82
C MET A 240 -2.32 -9.50 10.15
N LEU A 241 -2.05 -8.82 11.27
CA LEU A 241 -2.63 -9.14 12.57
C LEU A 241 -4.12 -8.75 12.61
N ILE A 242 -4.44 -7.53 12.16
CA ILE A 242 -5.82 -7.01 12.11
C ILE A 242 -6.69 -7.86 11.18
N GLU A 243 -6.18 -8.27 10.01
CA GLU A 243 -6.91 -9.11 9.05
C GLU A 243 -7.28 -10.48 9.61
N ARG A 244 -6.54 -10.96 10.61
CA ARG A 244 -6.86 -12.19 11.35
C ARG A 244 -7.87 -11.96 12.48
N GLY A 245 -8.39 -10.75 12.61
CA GLY A 245 -9.35 -10.38 13.65
C GLY A 245 -8.71 -10.21 15.02
N LEU A 246 -7.39 -10.08 15.10
CA LEU A 246 -6.68 -9.85 16.36
C LEU A 246 -6.65 -8.35 16.67
N ASN A 247 -7.03 -7.99 17.89
CA ASN A 247 -6.78 -6.64 18.42
C ASN A 247 -5.40 -6.56 19.09
N GLU A 248 -5.03 -5.36 19.55
CA GLU A 248 -3.75 -5.09 20.21
C GLU A 248 -3.46 -6.02 21.38
N ARG A 249 -4.43 -6.14 22.30
CA ARG A 249 -4.34 -6.94 23.52
C ARG A 249 -4.30 -8.43 23.21
N ASP A 250 -5.16 -8.90 22.31
CA ASP A 250 -5.20 -10.30 21.89
C ASP A 250 -3.87 -10.72 21.27
N CYS A 251 -3.24 -9.85 20.47
CA CYS A 251 -1.92 -10.11 19.90
C CYS A 251 -0.87 -10.29 21.00
N PHE A 252 -0.84 -9.39 21.98
CA PHE A 252 0.11 -9.45 23.09
C PHE A 252 -0.07 -10.75 23.89
N ASP A 253 -1.29 -11.03 24.33
CA ASP A 253 -1.59 -12.20 25.17
C ASP A 253 -1.35 -13.54 24.42
N LEU A 254 -1.46 -13.55 23.08
CA LEU A 254 -1.11 -14.72 22.26
C LEU A 254 0.40 -14.89 22.04
N MET A 255 1.16 -13.80 22.06
CA MET A 255 2.62 -13.82 21.98
C MET A 255 3.25 -14.24 23.30
N ASP A 256 2.76 -13.72 24.42
CA ASP A 256 3.18 -13.97 25.79
C ASP A 256 2.77 -15.39 26.27
N GLN A 257 3.45 -16.41 25.74
CA GLN A 257 3.10 -17.82 25.97
C GLN A 257 3.37 -18.25 27.41
N ASP A 258 4.39 -17.65 28.05
CA ASP A 258 4.76 -17.96 29.42
C ASP A 258 4.03 -17.09 30.47
N LYS A 259 3.26 -16.09 30.02
CA LYS A 259 2.53 -15.13 30.87
C LYS A 259 3.47 -14.31 31.76
N SER A 260 4.67 -14.03 31.27
CA SER A 260 5.65 -13.18 31.95
C SER A 260 5.27 -11.70 31.93
N HIS A 261 4.25 -11.32 31.14
CA HIS A 261 3.87 -9.93 30.85
C HIS A 261 4.93 -9.14 30.10
N THR A 262 5.90 -9.84 29.49
CA THR A 262 6.96 -9.28 28.66
C THR A 262 7.17 -10.17 27.45
N LEU A 263 7.44 -9.59 26.29
CA LEU A 263 7.67 -10.34 25.06
C LEU A 263 9.17 -10.45 24.79
N THR A 264 9.67 -11.68 24.77
CA THR A 264 11.04 -11.94 24.32
C THR A 264 11.12 -11.91 22.78
N PRO A 265 12.31 -11.62 22.20
CA PRO A 265 12.51 -11.73 20.75
C PRO A 265 12.09 -13.10 20.18
N LYS A 266 12.28 -14.17 20.96
CA LYS A 266 11.91 -15.54 20.58
C LYS A 266 10.41 -15.71 20.47
N GLU A 267 9.63 -15.15 21.40
CA GLU A 267 8.17 -15.24 21.37
C GLU A 267 7.57 -14.48 20.20
N ILE A 268 8.05 -13.26 19.97
CA ILE A 268 7.63 -12.43 18.83
C ILE A 268 7.95 -13.13 17.51
N THR A 269 9.19 -13.55 17.29
CA THR A 269 9.59 -14.23 16.04
C THR A 269 8.82 -15.53 15.84
N LYS A 270 8.62 -16.33 16.90
CA LYS A 270 7.85 -17.59 16.82
C LYS A 270 6.37 -17.34 16.50
N PHE A 271 5.77 -16.30 17.07
CA PHE A 271 4.40 -15.93 16.78
C PHE A 271 4.24 -15.42 15.34
N LEU A 272 5.09 -14.48 14.91
CA LEU A 272 5.11 -13.97 13.54
C LEU A 272 5.33 -15.08 12.52
N PHE A 273 6.21 -16.04 12.81
CA PHE A 273 6.42 -17.21 11.98
C PHE A 273 5.15 -18.05 11.80
N ARG A 274 4.38 -18.28 12.88
CA ARG A 274 3.07 -18.98 12.78
C ARG A 274 2.05 -18.22 11.93
N LEU A 275 2.24 -16.92 11.81
CA LEU A 275 1.45 -16.04 10.96
C LEU A 275 1.98 -15.94 9.52
N GLY A 276 3.01 -16.71 9.17
CA GLY A 276 3.64 -16.67 7.85
C GLY A 276 4.50 -15.44 7.63
N VAL A 277 4.87 -14.71 8.69
CA VAL A 277 5.81 -13.59 8.63
C VAL A 277 7.18 -14.09 9.05
N PHE A 278 8.11 -14.10 8.11
CA PHE A 278 9.48 -14.54 8.33
C PHE A 278 10.38 -13.31 8.49
N LEU A 279 10.98 -13.15 9.67
CA LEU A 279 11.99 -12.15 9.94
C LEU A 279 13.36 -12.82 10.01
N THR A 280 14.36 -12.24 9.35
CA THR A 280 15.76 -12.64 9.56
C THR A 280 16.23 -12.19 10.95
N GLU A 281 17.36 -12.70 11.44
CA GLU A 281 17.90 -12.30 12.75
C GLU A 281 18.10 -10.77 12.84
N THR A 282 18.71 -10.17 11.83
CA THR A 282 18.87 -8.72 11.73
C THR A 282 17.53 -7.96 11.71
N GLN A 283 16.51 -8.52 11.07
CA GLN A 283 15.18 -7.92 11.03
C GLN A 283 14.46 -8.06 12.38
N SER A 284 14.62 -9.19 13.06
CA SER A 284 14.10 -9.40 14.42
C SER A 284 14.75 -8.43 15.40
N ASP A 285 16.07 -8.25 15.34
CA ASP A 285 16.79 -7.30 16.19
C ASP A 285 16.34 -5.86 15.92
N ALA A 286 16.21 -5.47 14.65
CA ALA A 286 15.69 -4.17 14.27
C ALA A 286 14.24 -3.97 14.74
N PHE A 287 13.42 -5.02 14.67
CA PHE A 287 12.04 -4.97 15.16
C PHE A 287 11.99 -4.80 16.68
N MET A 288 12.79 -5.57 17.41
CA MET A 288 12.92 -5.45 18.87
C MET A 288 13.39 -4.06 19.28
N SER A 289 14.38 -3.50 18.58
CA SER A 289 14.86 -2.14 18.84
C SER A 289 13.79 -1.06 18.64
N ILE A 290 12.78 -1.32 17.81
CA ILE A 290 11.66 -0.39 17.56
C ILE A 290 10.56 -0.56 18.60
N LEU A 291 10.37 -1.77 19.11
CA LEU A 291 9.47 -2.03 20.22
C LEU A 291 10.04 -1.43 21.52
N ASP A 292 11.34 -1.59 21.74
CA ASP A 292 12.10 -1.13 22.91
C ASP A 292 12.57 0.35 22.80
N ASP A 293 11.88 1.18 22.00
CA ASP A 293 12.26 2.59 21.71
C ASP A 293 12.30 3.46 22.99
N LYS A 294 11.74 2.98 24.11
CA LYS A 294 11.69 3.67 25.41
C LYS A 294 12.83 3.33 26.37
N ALA A 295 13.59 2.25 26.15
CA ALA A 295 14.72 1.88 27.02
C ALA A 295 15.84 2.94 27.09
N GLY A 296 15.86 3.91 26.18
CA GLY A 296 16.82 5.03 26.22
C GLY A 296 16.67 5.96 27.44
N THR A 297 15.58 5.90 28.19
CA THR A 297 15.32 6.87 29.29
C THR A 297 15.78 6.39 30.67
N THR A 298 15.97 5.08 30.84
CA THR A 298 16.45 4.48 32.07
C THR A 298 17.50 3.47 31.65
N GLY A 299 18.77 3.64 32.03
CA GLY A 299 19.94 2.87 31.57
C GLY A 299 19.94 1.36 31.86
N SER A 300 18.84 0.70 31.56
CA SER A 300 18.63 -0.72 31.52
C SER A 300 19.40 -1.29 30.33
N THR A 301 20.32 -2.18 30.65
CA THR A 301 21.13 -2.89 29.68
C THR A 301 20.25 -3.93 28.99
N PHE A 302 20.24 -3.92 27.65
CA PHE A 302 19.64 -4.94 26.76
C PHE A 302 19.36 -6.28 27.45
N GLY A 303 18.09 -6.56 27.73
CA GLY A 303 17.70 -7.81 28.41
C GLY A 303 16.30 -7.84 29.03
N HIS A 304 15.59 -6.72 29.08
CA HIS A 304 14.18 -6.72 29.47
C HIS A 304 13.35 -6.91 28.21
N GLY A 305 12.44 -7.89 28.23
CA GLY A 305 11.51 -8.11 27.11
C GLY A 305 10.58 -6.92 26.92
N VAL A 306 9.89 -6.87 25.78
CA VAL A 306 8.97 -5.79 25.44
C VAL A 306 7.72 -5.88 26.31
N ASP A 307 7.45 -4.89 27.13
CA ASP A 307 6.26 -4.90 27.97
C ASP A 307 4.99 -4.55 27.18
N HIS A 308 3.83 -4.68 27.83
CA HIS A 308 2.56 -4.36 27.18
C HIS A 308 2.45 -2.88 26.77
N SER A 309 3.03 -1.95 27.54
CA SER A 309 2.98 -0.53 27.19
C SER A 309 3.74 -0.25 25.90
N GLU A 310 4.94 -0.81 25.76
CA GLU A 310 5.78 -0.68 24.56
C GLU A 310 5.10 -1.29 23.33
N TRP A 311 4.45 -2.44 23.50
CA TRP A 311 3.62 -3.04 22.45
C TRP A 311 2.43 -2.15 22.06
N THR A 312 1.72 -1.56 23.04
CA THR A 312 0.62 -0.64 22.77
C THR A 312 1.12 0.59 22.00
N ASP A 313 2.29 1.15 22.36
CA ASP A 313 2.88 2.29 21.66
C ASP A 313 3.21 1.94 20.20
N PHE A 314 3.80 0.77 19.97
CA PHE A 314 4.03 0.25 18.62
C PHE A 314 2.70 0.14 17.85
N TRP A 315 1.69 -0.46 18.47
CA TRP A 315 0.39 -0.64 17.86
C TRP A 315 -0.24 0.70 17.47
N ASP A 316 -0.12 1.73 18.32
CA ASP A 316 -0.66 3.04 18.04
C ASP A 316 0.15 3.82 16.99
N LYS A 317 1.48 3.73 17.03
CA LYS A 317 2.42 4.39 16.10
C LYS A 317 2.22 3.95 14.65
N TYR A 318 1.90 2.67 14.42
CA TYR A 318 1.78 2.08 13.09
C TYR A 318 0.33 1.90 12.62
N LYS A 319 -0.59 2.79 13.01
CA LYS A 319 -1.95 2.86 12.43
C LYS A 319 -1.89 3.15 10.92
N PHE A 320 -2.67 2.40 10.14
CA PHE A 320 -3.06 2.82 8.79
C PHE A 320 -4.15 3.86 8.95
N ILE A 321 -3.84 5.10 8.58
CA ILE A 321 -4.79 6.19 8.40
C ILE A 321 -5.01 6.31 6.90
#